data_AF-A0A3C0J2U7-F1
#
_entry.id   AF-A0A3C0J2U7-F1
#
_cell.length_a   1.000
_cell.length_b   1.000
_cell.length_c   1.000
_cell.angle_alpha   90.00
_cell.angle_beta   90.00
_cell.angle_gamma   90.00
#
_symmetry.space_group_name_H-M   'P 1'
#
loop_
_entity.id
_entity.type
_entity.pdbx_description
1 polymer ?
#
loop_
_entity_poly.entity_id
_entity_poly.type
_entity_poly.pdbx_seq_one_letter_code
_entity_poly.pdbx_strand_id
1 'polypeptide(L)'
;MAGVCDAPFRRICKEMGCGLVYTEMISAMALMYDNRRTLEMLQIFDDERPIAVQLFGSDPDVMARAAVIVERLGADILDINMGCP
;
A
#
# COMPACT_ATOMS: atom_id res chain seq x y z
N MET A 1 8.03 4.69 -0.81
CA MET A 1 8.46 5.81 -1.69
C MET A 1 7.49 5.89 -2.86
N ALA A 2 6.72 6.98 -2.99
CA ALA A 2 5.79 7.13 -4.12
C ALA A 2 6.54 7.26 -5.45
N GLY A 3 6.06 6.57 -6.48
CA GLY A 3 6.67 6.46 -7.81
C GLY A 3 7.89 5.56 -7.91
N VAL A 4 8.27 4.85 -6.83
CA VAL A 4 9.49 4.03 -6.79
C VAL A 4 9.21 2.63 -6.24
N CYS A 5 8.43 2.51 -5.16
CA CYS A 5 8.12 1.21 -4.53
C CYS A 5 6.99 0.43 -5.24
N ASP A 6 7.02 0.38 -6.57
CA ASP A 6 6.09 -0.41 -7.36
C ASP A 6 6.36 -1.92 -7.27
N ALA A 7 5.45 -2.75 -7.78
CA ALA A 7 5.57 -4.21 -7.65
C ALA A 7 6.88 -4.78 -8.26
N PRO A 8 7.34 -4.37 -9.47
CA PRO A 8 8.63 -4.81 -9.99
C PRO A 8 9.80 -4.51 -9.05
N PHE A 9 9.89 -3.28 -8.52
CA PHE A 9 10.97 -2.91 -7.61
C PHE A 9 10.93 -3.74 -6.31
N ARG A 10 9.74 -3.90 -5.72
CA ARG A 10 9.57 -4.70 -4.49
C ARG A 10 10.00 -6.14 -4.68
N ARG A 11 9.62 -6.78 -5.79
CA ARG A 11 10.00 -8.16 -6.10
C ARG A 11 11.53 -8.30 -6.26
N ILE A 12 12.19 -7.37 -6.92
CA ILE A 12 13.67 -7.34 -6.98
C ILE A 12 14.26 -7.22 -5.57
N CYS A 13 13.75 -6.33 -4.72
CA CYS A 13 14.22 -6.23 -3.34
C CYS A 13 14.06 -7.55 -2.57
N LYS A 14 12.97 -8.27 -2.81
CA LYS A 14 12.67 -9.57 -2.18
C LYS A 14 13.63 -10.66 -2.66
N GLU A 15 13.94 -10.72 -3.95
CA GLU A 15 15.00 -11.59 -4.50
C GLU A 15 16.37 -11.31 -3.88
N MET A 16 16.64 -10.06 -3.53
CA MET A 16 17.87 -9.64 -2.83
C MET A 16 17.86 -9.89 -1.31
N GLY A 17 16.84 -10.58 -0.78
CA GLY A 17 16.76 -10.94 0.63
C GLY A 17 16.10 -9.89 1.54
N CYS A 18 15.35 -8.94 0.99
CA CYS A 18 14.59 -7.98 1.79
C CYS A 18 13.52 -8.69 2.65
N GLY A 19 13.52 -8.40 3.96
CA GLY A 19 12.59 -9.03 4.91
C GLY A 19 11.15 -8.54 4.80
N LEU A 20 10.95 -7.27 4.46
CA LEU A 20 9.64 -6.61 4.38
C LEU A 20 9.68 -5.52 3.32
N VAL A 21 8.68 -5.47 2.45
CA VAL A 21 8.49 -4.40 1.47
C VAL A 21 7.24 -3.59 1.78
N TYR A 22 7.22 -2.36 1.28
CA TYR A 22 6.08 -1.45 1.40
C TYR A 22 5.56 -1.09 0.01
N THR A 23 4.25 -0.92 -0.12
CA THR A 23 3.67 -0.25 -1.30
C THR A 23 4.17 1.20 -1.41
N GLU A 24 3.81 1.84 -2.51
CA GLU A 24 3.73 3.29 -2.57
C GLU A 24 2.70 3.82 -1.55
N MET A 25 2.71 5.15 -1.30
CA MET A 25 1.71 5.79 -0.45
C MET A 25 0.34 5.75 -1.12
N ILE A 26 -0.64 5.16 -0.44
CA ILE A 26 -2.02 4.99 -0.92
C ILE A 26 -2.92 6.05 -0.28
N SER A 27 -3.53 6.90 -1.11
CA SER A 27 -4.49 7.90 -0.62
C SER A 27 -5.78 7.22 -0.21
N ALA A 28 -6.17 7.34 1.06
CA ALA A 28 -7.42 6.81 1.57
C ALA A 28 -8.64 7.41 0.84
N MET A 29 -8.57 8.70 0.47
CA MET A 29 -9.64 9.37 -0.27
C MET A 29 -9.76 8.86 -1.70
N ALA A 30 -8.64 8.60 -2.39
CA ALA A 30 -8.67 8.11 -3.76
C ALA A 30 -9.32 6.71 -3.87
N LEU A 31 -9.24 5.90 -2.81
CA LEU A 31 -9.95 4.62 -2.72
C LEU A 31 -11.47 4.78 -2.66
N MET A 32 -11.98 5.89 -2.13
CA MET A 32 -13.44 6.14 -2.10
C MET A 32 -14.00 6.47 -3.48
N TYR A 33 -13.15 6.81 -4.45
CA TYR A 33 -13.52 7.17 -5.81
C TYR A 33 -13.16 6.10 -6.85
N ASP A 34 -12.82 4.88 -6.41
CA ASP A 34 -12.37 3.79 -7.28
C ASP A 34 -11.27 4.24 -8.27
N ASN A 35 -10.34 5.06 -7.79
CA ASN A 35 -9.29 5.60 -8.65
C ASN A 35 -8.43 4.45 -9.21
N ARG A 36 -8.47 4.27 -10.53
CA ARG A 36 -7.77 3.18 -11.22
C ARG A 36 -6.29 3.11 -10.88
N ARG A 37 -5.58 4.24 -10.85
CA ARG A 37 -4.15 4.27 -10.52
C ARG A 37 -3.90 3.79 -9.10
N THR A 38 -4.74 4.22 -8.15
CA THR A 38 -4.63 3.78 -6.75
C THR A 38 -4.89 2.28 -6.61
N LEU A 39 -5.82 1.71 -7.36
CA LEU A 39 -6.05 0.26 -7.39
C LEU A 39 -4.89 -0.51 -8.02
N GLU A 40 -4.26 0.03 -9.06
CA GLU A 40 -3.05 -0.55 -9.67
C GLU A 40 -1.87 -0.56 -8.67
N MET A 41 -1.72 0.49 -7.85
CA MET A 41 -0.69 0.56 -6.80
C MET A 41 -0.92 -0.45 -5.66
N LEU A 42 -2.16 -0.93 -5.48
CA LEU A 42 -2.57 -1.89 -4.45
C LEU A 42 -2.39 -3.36 -4.86
N GLN A 43 -1.81 -3.64 -6.03
CA GLN A 43 -1.51 -5.01 -6.43
C GLN A 43 -0.49 -5.63 -5.47
N ILE A 44 -0.86 -6.80 -4.94
CA ILE A 44 -0.03 -7.64 -4.07
C ILE A 44 0.22 -8.97 -4.78
N PHE A 45 1.49 -9.35 -4.88
CA PHE A 45 1.92 -10.64 -5.39
C PHE A 45 2.45 -11.53 -4.27
N ASP A 46 2.28 -12.85 -4.39
CA ASP A 46 2.68 -13.77 -3.31
C ASP A 46 4.20 -13.84 -3.11
N ASP A 47 4.98 -13.59 -4.15
CA ASP A 47 6.44 -13.64 -4.10
C ASP A 47 7.08 -12.37 -3.52
N GLU A 48 6.30 -11.33 -3.27
CA GLU A 48 6.76 -10.13 -2.55
C GLU A 48 6.42 -10.13 -1.06
N ARG A 49 5.68 -11.13 -0.57
CA ARG A 49 5.29 -11.22 0.84
C ARG A 49 6.50 -11.46 1.78
N PRO A 50 6.49 -10.91 3.02
CA PRO A 50 5.45 -10.05 3.56
C PRO A 50 5.52 -8.63 3.01
N ILE A 51 4.34 -8.03 2.81
CA ILE A 51 4.17 -6.65 2.31
C ILE A 51 3.30 -5.80 3.26
N ALA A 52 3.70 -4.54 3.45
CA ALA A 52 2.91 -3.53 4.12
C ALA A 52 2.27 -2.57 3.10
N VAL A 53 0.98 -2.28 3.29
CA VAL A 53 0.27 -1.24 2.55
C VAL A 53 0.23 0.02 3.41
N GLN A 54 0.76 1.12 2.87
CA GLN A 54 0.83 2.39 3.59
C GLN A 54 -0.30 3.34 3.15
N LEU A 55 -1.22 3.62 4.07
CA LEU A 55 -2.31 4.59 3.88
C LEU A 55 -1.92 5.99 4.33
N PHE A 56 -2.46 7.01 3.67
CA PHE A 56 -2.44 8.39 4.17
C PHE A 56 -3.77 9.10 3.92
N GLY A 57 -4.09 10.02 4.82
CA GLY A 57 -5.33 10.80 4.82
C GLY A 57 -5.53 11.49 6.17
N SER A 58 -6.49 12.41 6.24
CA SER A 58 -6.76 13.23 7.43
C SER A 58 -8.14 13.00 8.05
N ASP A 59 -9.07 12.37 7.32
CA ASP A 59 -10.42 12.08 7.80
C ASP A 59 -10.47 10.66 8.41
N PRO A 60 -10.77 10.52 9.71
CA PRO A 60 -10.78 9.22 10.38
C PRO A 60 -11.77 8.21 9.79
N ASP A 61 -12.94 8.66 9.33
CA ASP A 61 -13.96 7.77 8.77
C ASP A 61 -13.53 7.26 7.39
N VAL A 62 -12.89 8.11 6.59
CA VAL A 62 -12.28 7.72 5.31
C VAL A 62 -11.12 6.75 5.54
N MET A 63 -10.26 7.01 6.53
CA MET A 63 -9.14 6.13 6.89
C MET A 63 -9.62 4.75 7.31
N ALA A 64 -10.67 4.68 8.15
CA ALA A 64 -11.26 3.43 8.60
C ALA A 64 -11.83 2.60 7.43
N ARG A 65 -12.55 3.25 6.49
CA ARG A 65 -13.07 2.56 5.29
C ARG A 65 -11.94 2.07 4.37
N ALA A 66 -10.91 2.88 4.17
CA ALA A 66 -9.73 2.50 3.41
C ALA A 66 -9.01 1.29 4.02
N ALA A 67 -8.91 1.23 5.35
CA ALA A 67 -8.31 0.10 6.05
C ALA A 67 -9.03 -1.23 5.78
N VAL A 68 -10.36 -1.21 5.77
CA VAL A 68 -11.18 -2.39 5.42
C VAL A 68 -10.94 -2.85 3.97
N ILE A 69 -10.74 -1.92 3.05
CA ILE A 69 -10.41 -2.26 1.65
C ILE A 69 -9.04 -2.94 1.58
N VAL A 70 -8.04 -2.37 2.25
CA VAL A 70 -6.67 -2.90 2.30
C VAL A 70 -6.61 -4.31 2.91
N GLU A 71 -7.35 -4.54 4.01
CA GLU A 71 -7.49 -5.86 4.62
C GLU A 71 -8.08 -6.87 3.64
N ARG A 72 -9.17 -6.52 2.94
CA ARG A 72 -9.83 -7.39 1.96
C ARG A 72 -8.96 -7.74 0.76
N LEU A 73 -8.01 -6.87 0.41
CA LEU A 73 -7.04 -7.11 -0.66
C LEU A 73 -5.89 -8.05 -0.21
N GLY A 74 -5.85 -8.43 1.06
CA GLY A 74 -4.91 -9.42 1.58
C GLY A 74 -3.53 -8.87 1.93
N ALA A 75 -3.45 -7.59 2.33
CA ALA A 75 -2.24 -7.01 2.90
C ALA A 75 -1.82 -7.75 4.19
N ASP A 76 -0.53 -8.03 4.34
CA ASP A 76 0.00 -8.65 5.56
C ASP A 76 0.07 -7.63 6.71
N ILE A 77 0.35 -6.37 6.38
CA ILE A 77 0.49 -5.26 7.31
C ILE A 77 -0.22 -4.02 6.74
N LEU A 78 -0.96 -3.32 7.60
CA LEU A 78 -1.45 -1.97 7.33
C LEU A 78 -0.61 -0.97 8.10
N ASP A 79 -0.10 0.04 7.41
CA ASP A 79 0.68 1.14 7.97
C ASP A 79 -0.02 2.48 7.72
N ILE A 80 0.16 3.44 8.62
CA ILE A 80 -0.37 4.81 8.48
C ILE A 80 0.80 5.78 8.37
N ASN A 81 0.91 6.45 7.22
CA ASN A 81 1.91 7.48 7.02
C ASN A 81 1.57 8.72 7.87
N MET A 82 2.42 9.01 8.84
CA MET A 82 2.39 10.22 9.67
C MET A 82 3.66 11.06 9.51
N GLY A 83 4.39 10.90 8.40
CA GLY A 83 5.73 11.47 8.20
C GLY A 83 5.90 12.30 6.93
N CYS A 84 4.94 12.29 6.00
CA CYS A 84 4.99 13.15 4.81
C CYS A 84 4.85 14.63 5.22
N PRO A 85 5.77 15.52 4.80
CA PRO A 85 5.66 16.96 5.04
C PRO A 85 4.57 17.61 4.18
#